data_AF-A0A401QBJ2-F1
#
_entry.id   AF-A0A401QBJ2-F1
#
_cell.length_a   1.000
_cell.length_b   1.000
_cell.length_c   1.000
_cell.angle_alpha   90.00
_cell.angle_beta   90.00
_cell.angle_gamma   90.00
#
_symmetry.space_group_name_H-M   'P 1'
#
loop_
_entity.id
_entity.type
_entity.pdbx_description
1 polymer ?
#
loop_
_entity_poly.entity_id
_entity_poly.type
_entity_poly.pdbx_seq_one_letter_code
_entity_poly.pdbx_strand_id
1 'polypeptide(L)'
;FGPRHIRAESSLLRAYNGGTRAAPFESLMVADIGDINVNLYDLKKSCKMIRNSFKEIVSTGCIPLTLGGDHTITYPILQTMAEKYGPVGLVHIDAHSDTSDIVLGEKICHGTPFRRCVDEGLLDCKRVVQIGLRGSTYEPDGYLWSREQ
;
A
#
# COMPACT_ATOMS: atom_id res chain seq x y z
N PHE A 1 12.01 -10.97 0.31
CA PHE A 1 11.77 -12.25 -0.41
C PHE A 1 10.57 -12.18 -1.33
N GLY A 2 9.40 -11.71 -0.88
CA GLY A 2 8.18 -11.60 -1.70
C GLY A 2 8.41 -11.08 -3.13
N PRO A 3 8.97 -9.87 -3.32
CA PRO A 3 9.15 -9.28 -4.66
C PRO A 3 9.99 -10.15 -5.60
N ARG A 4 11.04 -10.79 -5.07
CA ARG A 4 11.91 -11.70 -5.85
C ARG A 4 11.14 -12.92 -6.35
N HIS A 5 10.33 -13.54 -5.50
CA HIS A 5 9.56 -14.72 -5.92
C HIS A 5 8.44 -14.36 -6.89
N ILE A 6 7.77 -13.21 -6.70
CA ILE A 6 6.78 -12.75 -7.67
C ILE A 6 7.43 -12.56 -9.05
N ARG A 7 8.64 -11.98 -9.12
CA ARG A 7 9.38 -11.87 -10.39
C ARG A 7 9.73 -13.22 -11.02
N ALA A 8 10.12 -14.20 -10.22
CA ALA A 8 10.44 -15.53 -10.75
C ALA A 8 9.21 -16.20 -11.38
N GLU A 9 8.08 -16.16 -10.66
CA GLU A 9 6.83 -16.82 -11.07
C GLU A 9 6.03 -16.04 -12.14
N SER A 10 6.28 -14.73 -12.31
CA SER A 10 5.58 -13.92 -13.31
C SER A 10 5.90 -14.29 -14.76
N SER A 11 6.97 -15.06 -14.99
CA SER A 11 7.40 -15.55 -16.31
C SER A 11 6.35 -16.40 -17.04
N LEU A 12 5.34 -16.90 -16.32
CA LEU A 12 4.24 -17.70 -16.89
C LEU A 12 3.08 -16.85 -17.46
N LEU A 13 3.06 -15.54 -17.18
CA LEU A 13 2.00 -14.64 -17.65
C LEU A 13 2.14 -14.32 -19.15
N ARG A 14 1.01 -14.04 -19.80
CA ARG A 14 0.93 -13.67 -21.23
C ARG A 14 0.44 -12.24 -21.38
N ALA A 15 0.63 -11.65 -22.57
CA ALA A 15 0.35 -10.23 -22.83
C ALA A 15 -1.15 -9.85 -22.86
N TYR A 16 -2.05 -10.80 -23.11
CA TYR A 16 -3.47 -10.54 -23.30
C TYR A 16 -4.33 -11.15 -22.19
N ASN A 17 -5.31 -10.38 -21.73
CA ASN A 17 -6.36 -10.90 -20.86
C ASN A 17 -7.46 -11.58 -21.70
N GLY A 18 -7.68 -12.88 -21.52
CA GLY A 18 -8.67 -13.64 -22.30
C GLY A 18 -10.14 -13.29 -22.01
N GLY A 19 -10.45 -12.75 -20.82
CA GLY A 19 -11.82 -12.39 -20.44
C GLY A 19 -12.22 -10.99 -20.90
N THR A 20 -11.31 -10.02 -20.79
CA THR A 20 -11.59 -8.60 -21.11
C THR A 20 -11.02 -8.15 -22.45
N ARG A 21 -10.15 -8.96 -23.07
CA ARG A 21 -9.38 -8.63 -24.28
C ARG A 21 -8.39 -7.47 -24.11
N ALA A 22 -8.10 -7.06 -22.87
CA ALA A 22 -7.13 -6.00 -22.61
C ALA A 22 -5.70 -6.43 -22.95
N ALA A 23 -4.94 -5.52 -23.57
CA ALA A 23 -3.54 -5.68 -23.94
C ALA A 23 -2.73 -4.47 -23.42
N PRO A 24 -2.31 -4.47 -22.14
CA PRO A 24 -1.72 -3.28 -21.51
C PRO A 24 -0.42 -2.83 -22.19
N PHE A 25 0.40 -3.76 -22.68
CA PHE A 25 1.70 -3.45 -23.30
C PHE A 25 1.60 -2.85 -24.71
N GLU A 26 0.41 -2.85 -25.33
CA GLU A 26 0.19 -2.21 -26.63
C GLU A 26 -0.17 -0.72 -26.51
N SER A 27 -0.62 -0.29 -25.33
CA SER A 27 -1.08 1.09 -25.10
C SER A 27 -0.25 1.85 -24.06
N LEU A 28 0.49 1.14 -23.20
CA LEU A 28 1.25 1.73 -22.11
C LEU A 28 2.73 1.36 -22.20
N MET A 29 3.59 2.30 -21.84
CA MET A 29 5.02 2.05 -21.60
C MET A 29 5.19 1.49 -20.19
N VAL A 30 5.59 0.23 -20.09
CA VAL A 30 5.77 -0.48 -18.82
C VAL A 30 7.20 -0.99 -18.71
N ALA A 31 7.84 -0.78 -17.56
CA ALA A 31 9.18 -1.28 -17.26
C ALA A 31 9.29 -1.67 -15.78
N ASP A 32 10.16 -2.65 -15.49
CA ASP A 32 10.61 -2.94 -14.12
C ASP A 32 11.81 -2.06 -13.79
N ILE A 33 11.68 -1.21 -12.77
CA ILE A 33 12.72 -0.26 -12.32
C ILE A 33 13.53 -0.80 -11.14
N GLY A 34 13.36 -2.08 -10.79
CA GLY A 34 14.08 -2.73 -9.70
C GLY A 34 13.43 -2.54 -8.33
N ASP A 35 14.24 -2.65 -7.29
CA ASP A 35 13.81 -2.58 -5.89
C ASP A 35 14.24 -1.26 -5.25
N ILE A 36 13.41 -0.75 -4.34
CA ILE A 36 13.82 0.34 -3.44
C ILE A 36 14.65 -0.26 -2.31
N ASN A 37 15.85 0.26 -2.11
CA ASN A 37 16.67 -0.11 -0.96
C ASN A 37 16.00 0.34 0.34
N VAL A 38 16.03 -0.53 1.35
CA VAL A 38 15.47 -0.27 2.69
C VAL A 38 16.53 -0.48 3.75
N ASN A 39 16.32 0.09 4.93
CA ASN A 39 17.14 -0.18 6.10
C ASN A 39 16.52 -1.30 6.94
N LEU A 40 17.16 -2.47 6.93
CA LEU A 40 16.67 -3.66 7.62
C LEU A 40 16.63 -3.53 9.16
N TYR A 41 17.32 -2.54 9.71
CA TYR A 41 17.47 -2.35 11.17
C TYR A 41 16.81 -1.07 11.67
N ASP A 42 16.27 -0.24 10.79
CA ASP A 42 15.61 1.02 11.13
C ASP A 42 14.38 1.22 10.25
N LEU A 43 13.21 0.93 10.83
CA LEU A 43 11.92 1.03 10.16
C LEU A 43 11.59 2.48 9.77
N LYS A 44 11.90 3.47 10.62
CA LYS A 44 11.61 4.88 10.35
C LYS A 44 12.44 5.37 9.17
N LYS A 45 13.71 4.95 9.11
CA LYS A 45 14.59 5.22 7.98
C LYS A 45 14.09 4.53 6.70
N SER A 46 13.63 3.28 6.79
CA SER A 46 12.99 2.59 5.66
C SER A 46 11.77 3.34 5.12
N CYS A 47 10.86 3.78 5.98
CA CYS A 47 9.71 4.58 5.57
C CYS A 47 10.12 5.87 4.84
N LYS A 48 11.15 6.57 5.35
CA LYS A 48 11.68 7.77 4.70
C LYS A 48 12.30 7.47 3.33
N MET A 49 13.06 6.38 3.21
CA MET A 49 13.66 5.97 1.94
C MET A 49 12.59 5.62 0.90
N ILE A 50 11.56 4.86 1.29
CA ILE A 50 10.42 4.52 0.44
C ILE A 50 9.72 5.79 -0.02
N ARG A 51 9.37 6.70 0.90
CA ARG A 51 8.69 7.96 0.56
C ARG A 51 9.49 8.75 -0.48
N ASN A 52 10.80 8.92 -0.27
CA ASN A 52 11.67 9.67 -1.17
C ASN A 52 11.73 9.04 -2.57
N SER A 53 11.92 7.73 -2.67
CA SER A 53 11.93 7.03 -3.95
C SER A 53 10.59 7.16 -4.68
N PHE A 54 9.46 7.06 -3.97
CA PHE A 54 8.15 7.30 -4.57
C PHE A 54 7.98 8.74 -5.05
N LYS A 55 8.54 9.74 -4.36
CA LYS A 55 8.47 11.14 -4.82
C LYS A 55 9.15 11.28 -6.17
N GLU A 56 10.33 10.70 -6.33
CA GLU A 56 11.06 10.69 -7.61
C GLU A 56 10.23 10.01 -8.70
N ILE A 57 9.77 8.79 -8.47
CA ILE A 57 8.98 8.01 -9.45
C ILE A 57 7.73 8.78 -9.85
N VAL A 58 6.92 9.20 -8.88
CA VAL A 58 5.62 9.83 -9.11
C VAL A 58 5.79 11.23 -9.73
N SER A 59 6.90 11.95 -9.49
CA SER A 59 7.18 13.24 -10.13
C SER A 59 7.30 13.15 -11.66
N THR A 60 7.70 11.99 -12.19
CA THR A 60 7.81 11.75 -13.65
C THR A 60 6.46 11.62 -14.36
N GLY A 61 5.36 11.49 -13.60
CA GLY A 61 4.05 11.13 -14.14
C GLY A 61 3.82 9.62 -14.26
N CYS A 62 4.81 8.80 -13.90
CA CYS A 62 4.65 7.34 -13.84
C CYS A 62 3.61 6.94 -12.78
N ILE A 63 2.79 5.93 -13.10
CA ILE A 63 1.83 5.30 -12.19
C ILE A 63 2.50 4.05 -11.59
N PRO A 64 2.82 4.04 -10.28
CA PRO A 64 3.55 2.92 -9.68
C PRO A 64 2.65 1.70 -9.46
N LEU A 65 3.14 0.52 -9.86
CA LEU A 65 2.64 -0.78 -9.43
C LEU A 65 3.69 -1.41 -8.50
N THR A 66 3.34 -1.61 -7.23
CA THR A 66 4.33 -1.94 -6.19
C THR A 66 4.21 -3.40 -5.77
N LEU A 67 5.35 -4.09 -5.76
CA LEU A 67 5.47 -5.44 -5.23
C LEU A 67 6.18 -5.35 -3.88
N GLY A 68 5.46 -5.65 -2.81
CA GLY A 68 5.84 -5.23 -1.46
C GLY A 68 6.46 -6.29 -0.55
N GLY A 69 6.80 -5.82 0.65
CA GLY A 69 6.92 -6.62 1.87
C GLY A 69 5.59 -6.63 2.62
N ASP A 70 5.62 -6.41 3.92
CA ASP A 70 4.40 -6.26 4.72
C ASP A 70 3.69 -4.91 4.47
N HIS A 71 2.50 -4.78 5.06
CA HIS A 71 1.58 -3.66 4.82
C HIS A 71 2.10 -2.28 5.28
N THR A 72 3.17 -2.23 6.07
CA THR A 72 3.74 -0.96 6.56
C THR A 72 4.18 -0.05 5.41
N ILE A 73 4.62 -0.60 4.28
CA ILE A 73 5.11 0.19 3.14
C ILE A 73 4.03 1.09 2.52
N THR A 74 2.76 0.76 2.71
CA THR A 74 1.63 1.53 2.15
C THR A 74 1.56 2.92 2.75
N TYR A 75 1.93 3.09 4.02
CA TYR A 75 1.91 4.39 4.70
C TYR A 75 2.82 5.44 4.04
N PRO A 76 4.15 5.23 3.89
CA PRO A 76 5.01 6.20 3.20
C PRO A 76 4.66 6.38 1.71
N ILE A 77 4.05 5.38 1.06
CA ILE A 77 3.56 5.52 -0.32
C ILE A 77 2.38 6.49 -0.36
N LEU A 78 1.38 6.31 0.50
CA LEU A 78 0.21 7.19 0.57
C LEU A 78 0.57 8.61 0.98
N GLN A 79 1.60 8.80 1.80
CA GLN A 79 2.14 10.14 2.07
C GLN A 79 2.57 10.85 0.77
N THR A 80 3.29 10.16 -0.11
CA THR A 80 3.70 10.73 -1.41
C THR A 80 2.53 10.93 -2.36
N MET A 81 1.58 9.98 -2.40
CA MET A 81 0.41 10.10 -3.27
C MET A 81 -0.47 11.28 -2.86
N ALA A 82 -0.73 11.44 -1.57
CA ALA A 82 -1.52 12.55 -1.05
C ALA A 82 -0.81 13.90 -1.22
N GLU A 83 0.53 13.93 -1.09
CA GLU A 83 1.32 15.14 -1.35
C GLU A 83 1.17 15.62 -2.81
N LYS A 84 1.03 14.72 -3.78
CA LYS A 84 0.85 15.10 -5.19
C LYS A 84 -0.61 15.33 -5.59
N TYR A 85 -1.53 14.50 -5.11
CA TYR A 85 -2.90 14.44 -5.61
C TYR A 85 -3.97 14.91 -4.61
N GLY A 86 -3.58 15.28 -3.39
CA GLY A 86 -4.50 15.48 -2.28
C GLY A 86 -5.02 14.15 -1.70
N PRO A 87 -5.92 14.19 -0.70
CA PRO A 87 -6.44 12.98 -0.05
C PRO A 87 -7.07 12.01 -1.07
N VAL A 88 -6.62 10.74 -1.04
CA VAL A 88 -7.04 9.74 -2.02
C VAL A 88 -8.14 8.82 -1.49
N GLY A 89 -8.92 8.23 -2.40
CA GLY A 89 -9.83 7.13 -2.05
C GLY A 89 -9.04 5.82 -1.95
N LEU A 90 -9.62 4.82 -1.28
CA LEU A 90 -8.97 3.53 -1.05
C LEU A 90 -9.94 2.37 -1.24
N VAL A 91 -9.54 1.40 -2.05
CA VAL A 91 -10.13 0.07 -2.07
C VAL A 91 -9.12 -0.88 -1.43
N HIS A 92 -9.46 -1.39 -0.26
CA HIS A 92 -8.57 -2.21 0.56
C HIS A 92 -9.14 -3.62 0.70
N ILE A 93 -8.39 -4.63 0.24
CA ILE A 93 -8.78 -6.04 0.30
C ILE A 93 -7.82 -6.75 1.25
N ASP A 94 -8.31 -7.11 2.44
CA ASP A 94 -7.49 -7.74 3.48
C ASP A 94 -8.39 -8.53 4.45
N ALA A 95 -7.79 -9.47 5.19
CA ALA A 95 -8.40 -10.11 6.33
C ALA A 95 -8.52 -9.18 7.55
N HIS A 96 -7.66 -8.18 7.65
CA HIS A 96 -7.56 -7.27 8.80
C HIS A 96 -7.82 -5.83 8.40
N SER A 97 -8.20 -4.98 9.37
CA SER A 97 -8.48 -3.58 9.07
C SER A 97 -7.21 -2.73 8.94
N ASP A 98 -6.11 -3.13 9.61
CA ASP A 98 -4.83 -2.41 9.65
C ASP A 98 -4.98 -0.94 10.12
N THR A 99 -5.88 -0.76 11.09
CA THR A 99 -6.29 0.53 11.68
C THR A 99 -6.03 0.63 13.20
N SER A 100 -5.16 -0.22 13.76
CA SER A 100 -4.77 -0.12 15.16
C SER A 100 -4.00 1.18 15.43
N ASP A 101 -4.13 1.74 16.65
CA ASP A 101 -3.38 2.95 17.03
C ASP A 101 -1.93 2.64 17.41
N ILE A 102 -1.74 1.72 18.35
CA ILE A 102 -0.44 1.30 18.88
C ILE A 102 -0.39 -0.22 18.95
N VAL A 103 0.72 -0.81 18.47
CA VAL A 103 0.98 -2.25 18.57
C VAL A 103 2.30 -2.45 19.30
N LEU A 104 2.26 -3.13 20.45
CA LEU A 104 3.45 -3.41 21.28
C LEU A 104 4.29 -2.14 21.60
N GLY A 105 3.61 -1.00 21.78
CA GLY A 105 4.26 0.29 22.07
C GLY A 105 4.68 1.11 20.84
N GLU A 106 4.53 0.56 19.63
CA GLU A 106 4.94 1.23 18.39
C GLU A 106 3.74 1.73 17.56
N LYS A 107 3.87 2.93 17.00
CA LYS A 107 2.86 3.54 16.12
C LYS A 107 3.00 3.18 14.65
N ILE A 108 4.16 2.67 14.24
CA ILE A 108 4.47 2.34 12.84
C ILE A 108 4.76 0.84 12.78
N CYS A 109 3.80 0.07 12.28
CA CYS A 109 3.96 -1.33 11.91
C CYS A 109 2.85 -1.73 10.91
N HIS A 110 2.83 -2.99 10.51
CA HIS A 110 1.90 -3.48 9.48
C HIS A 110 0.42 -3.40 9.87
N GLY A 111 0.08 -3.37 11.17
CA GLY A 111 -1.31 -3.27 11.66
C GLY A 111 -1.79 -1.83 11.90
N THR A 112 -0.95 -0.82 11.68
CA THR A 112 -1.29 0.60 11.91
C THR A 112 -1.32 1.52 10.66
N PRO A 113 -1.01 1.10 9.42
CA PRO A 113 -0.76 2.04 8.34
C PRO A 113 -1.96 2.94 8.04
N PHE A 114 -3.18 2.40 7.99
CA PHE A 114 -4.35 3.20 7.62
C PHE A 114 -4.82 4.11 8.75
N ARG A 115 -4.56 3.76 10.01
CA ARG A 115 -4.77 4.67 11.13
C ARG A 115 -3.89 5.91 11.00
N ARG A 116 -2.59 5.73 10.68
CA ARG A 116 -1.68 6.85 10.40
C ARG A 116 -2.16 7.68 9.21
N CYS A 117 -2.64 7.02 8.16
CA CYS A 117 -3.10 7.73 6.96
C CYS A 117 -4.33 8.60 7.22
N VAL A 118 -5.28 8.15 8.04
CA VAL A 118 -6.43 8.96 8.43
C VAL A 118 -6.01 10.10 9.36
N ASP A 119 -5.19 9.83 10.37
CA ASP A 119 -4.70 10.85 11.32
C ASP A 119 -3.93 11.99 10.61
N GLU A 120 -3.28 11.70 9.48
CA GLU A 120 -2.56 12.67 8.64
C GLU A 120 -3.38 13.26 7.50
N GLY A 121 -4.66 12.88 7.34
CA GLY A 121 -5.52 13.37 6.26
C GLY A 121 -5.08 12.91 4.87
N LEU A 122 -4.41 11.76 4.76
CA LEU A 122 -3.94 11.22 3.47
C LEU A 122 -5.06 10.52 2.69
N LEU A 123 -6.13 10.13 3.39
CA LEU A 123 -7.30 9.45 2.84
C LEU A 123 -8.52 10.34 2.90
N ASP A 124 -9.34 10.26 1.86
CA ASP A 124 -10.71 10.76 1.89
C ASP A 124 -11.62 9.66 2.44
N CYS A 125 -11.94 9.72 3.74
CA CYS A 125 -12.69 8.69 4.46
C CYS A 125 -14.05 8.37 3.82
N LYS A 126 -14.67 9.32 3.11
CA LYS A 126 -15.94 9.08 2.39
C LYS A 126 -15.78 8.18 1.16
N ARG A 127 -14.54 7.90 0.74
CA ARG A 127 -14.18 7.06 -0.42
C ARG A 127 -13.24 5.92 -0.03
N VAL A 128 -13.37 5.40 1.19
CA VAL A 128 -12.64 4.23 1.67
C VAL A 128 -13.59 3.04 1.78
N VAL A 129 -13.17 1.88 1.26
CA VAL A 129 -13.87 0.61 1.45
C VAL A 129 -12.88 -0.49 1.82
N GLN A 130 -13.23 -1.29 2.83
CA GLN A 130 -12.47 -2.48 3.25
C GLN A 130 -13.29 -3.75 3.00
N ILE A 131 -12.67 -4.74 2.37
CA ILE A 131 -13.34 -5.97 1.91
C ILE A 131 -12.53 -7.19 2.38
N GLY A 132 -13.19 -8.12 3.07
CA GLY A 132 -12.59 -9.41 3.47
C GLY A 132 -12.29 -9.58 4.96
N LEU A 133 -12.67 -8.60 5.80
CA LEU A 133 -12.45 -8.61 7.24
C LEU A 133 -13.01 -9.88 7.90
N ARG A 134 -12.18 -10.56 8.70
CA ARG A 134 -12.53 -11.80 9.41
C ARG A 134 -11.53 -12.09 10.54
N GLY A 135 -11.83 -13.10 11.35
CA GLY A 135 -10.97 -13.56 12.45
C GLY A 135 -11.46 -13.11 13.83
N SER A 136 -10.78 -13.56 14.88
CA SER A 136 -11.07 -13.17 16.26
C SER A 136 -10.45 -11.80 16.58
N THR A 137 -11.16 -10.98 17.34
CA THR A 137 -10.73 -9.63 17.76
C THR A 137 -10.33 -9.61 19.24
N TYR A 138 -9.55 -8.59 19.63
CA TYR A 138 -9.19 -8.34 21.04
C TYR A 138 -10.30 -7.62 21.81
N GLU A 139 -11.21 -6.96 21.10
CA GLU A 139 -12.33 -6.20 21.65
C GLU A 139 -13.65 -6.70 21.06
N PRO A 140 -14.80 -6.49 21.74
CA PRO A 140 -16.12 -6.90 21.22
C PRO A 140 -16.45 -6.28 19.87
N ASP A 141 -15.95 -5.07 19.59
CA ASP A 141 -16.13 -4.37 18.32
C ASP A 141 -14.80 -3.82 17.82
N GLY A 142 -13.96 -4.70 17.27
CA GLY A 142 -12.66 -4.34 16.71
C GLY A 142 -12.72 -3.42 15.48
N TYR A 143 -13.91 -3.05 15.00
CA TYR A 143 -14.10 -2.21 13.82
C TYR A 143 -14.82 -0.89 14.13
N LEU A 144 -15.12 -0.60 15.41
CA LEU A 144 -15.82 0.61 15.81
C LEU A 144 -15.15 1.87 15.24
N TRP A 145 -13.84 2.01 15.49
CA TRP A 145 -13.08 3.15 15.01
C TRP A 145 -13.17 3.32 13.49
N SER A 146 -13.04 2.24 12.72
CA SER A 146 -13.12 2.30 11.25
C SER A 146 -14.49 2.77 10.75
N ARG A 147 -15.58 2.48 11.48
CA ARG A 147 -16.95 2.91 11.11
C ARG A 147 -17.25 4.35 11.49
N GLU A 148 -16.48 4.93 12.41
CA GLU A 148 -16.64 6.31 12.89
C GLU A 148 -15.87 7.34 12.03
N GLN A 149 -15.08 6.89 11.05
CA GLN A 149 -14.34 7.76 10.12
C GLN A 149 -15.24 8.32 9.01
#